data_AF-A0A7C3UVP5-F1
#
_entry.id   AF-A0A7C3UVP5-F1
#
_cell.length_a   1.000
_cell.length_b   1.000
_cell.length_c   1.000
_cell.angle_alpha   90.00
_cell.angle_beta   90.00
_cell.angle_gamma   90.00
#
_symmetry.space_group_name_H-M   'P 1'
#
loop_
_entity.id
_entity.type
_entity.pdbx_description
1 polymer ?
#
loop_
_entity_poly.entity_id
_entity_poly.type
_entity_poly.pdbx_seq_one_letter_code
_entity_poly.pdbx_strand_id
1 'polypeptide(L)' 'LKVLRKKEAVIVEGVNMVKKHLRPTPRAKGGIVEREAPVHISNVMVYCDKCAKPVRVGRKFLEDGRKVRYCKKCKEVIDR' A
#
# COMPACT_ATOMS: atom_id res chain seq x y z
N LEU A 1 3.70 -4.74 5.86
CA LEU A 1 2.62 -4.03 5.11
C LEU A 1 1.34 -3.96 5.95
N LYS A 2 0.75 -2.78 6.15
CA LYS A 2 -0.49 -2.62 6.94
C LYS A 2 -1.39 -1.52 6.38
N VAL A 3 -2.71 -1.76 6.33
CA VAL A 3 -3.71 -0.76 5.91
C VAL A 3 -4.42 -0.20 7.15
N LEU A 4 -4.34 1.12 7.35
CA LEU A 4 -4.99 1.85 8.43
C LEU A 4 -6.28 2.51 7.93
N ARG A 5 -7.35 1.71 7.82
CA ARG A 5 -8.64 2.16 7.22
C ARG A 5 -9.20 3.44 7.86
N LYS A 6 -9.14 3.55 9.19
CA LYS A 6 -9.66 4.74 9.93
C LYS A 6 -8.90 6.04 9.64
N LYS A 7 -7.64 5.95 9.23
CA LYS A 7 -6.76 7.10 8.97
C LYS A 7 -6.51 7.31 7.48
N GLU A 8 -7.22 6.55 6.63
CA GLU A 8 -7.04 6.55 5.17
C GLU A 8 -5.57 6.44 4.75
N ALA A 9 -4.79 5.63 5.47
CA ALA A 9 -3.35 5.54 5.28
C ALA A 9 -2.86 4.10 5.18
N VAL A 10 -1.72 3.91 4.55
CA VAL A 10 -1.06 2.62 4.34
C VAL A 10 0.39 2.70 4.81
N ILE A 11 0.88 1.63 5.44
CA ILE A 11 2.29 1.47 5.77
C ILE A 11 2.89 0.55 4.71
N VAL A 12 3.80 1.12 3.92
CA VAL A 12 4.51 0.46 2.84
C VAL A 12 5.94 0.20 3.32
N GLU A 13 6.45 -1.00 3.05
CA GLU A 13 7.80 -1.40 3.44
C GLU A 13 8.85 -0.53 2.72
N GLY A 14 9.85 -0.07 3.46
CA GLY A 14 10.95 0.76 2.92
C GLY A 14 10.54 2.19 2.52
N VAL A 15 9.28 2.59 2.68
CA VAL A 15 8.78 3.92 2.32
C VAL A 15 8.47 4.71 3.59
N ASN A 16 8.80 6.01 3.56
CA ASN A 16 8.53 6.95 4.65
C ASN A 16 9.14 6.50 6.00
N MET A 17 10.44 6.21 6.01
CA MET A 17 11.16 5.85 7.24
C MET A 17 11.34 7.07 8.14
N VAL A 18 10.95 6.95 9.40
CA VAL A 18 11.11 8.00 10.41
C VAL A 18 11.97 7.52 11.56
N LYS A 19 12.85 8.40 12.04
CA LYS A 19 13.64 8.18 13.25
C LYS A 19 12.81 8.54 14.47
N LYS A 20 12.46 7.52 15.27
CA LYS A 20 11.69 7.70 16.50
C LYS A 20 12.58 7.44 17.72
N HIS A 21 12.66 8.43 18.59
CA HIS A 21 13.28 8.29 19.90
C HIS A 21 12.36 7.46 20.80
N LEU A 22 12.84 6.31 21.26
CA LEU A 22 12.13 5.44 22.18
C LEU A 22 12.76 5.54 23.56
N ARG A 23 11.93 5.85 24.56
CA ARG A 23 12.30 5.74 25.96
C ARG A 23 12.55 4.26 26.30
N PRO A 24 13.58 3.95 27.10
CA PRO A 24 13.85 2.58 27.53
C PRO A 24 12.64 2.00 28.29
N THR A 25 12.36 0.71 28.05
CA THR A 25 11.33 -0.05 28.77
C THR A 25 11.94 -1.37 29.25
N PRO A 26 11.34 -2.09 30.23
CA PRO A 26 11.89 -3.36 30.71
C PRO A 26 12.13 -4.41 29.62
N ARG A 27 11.43 -4.30 28.47
CA ARG A 27 11.52 -5.21 27.32
C ARG A 27 12.41 -4.72 26.19
N ALA A 28 12.78 -3.44 26.17
CA ALA A 28 13.53 -2.85 25.05
C ALA A 28 14.50 -1.77 25.53
N LYS A 29 15.76 -1.89 25.10
CA LYS A 29 16.76 -0.84 25.28
C LYS A 29 16.27 0.45 24.61
N GLY A 30 16.49 1.58 25.28
CA GLY A 30 16.20 2.90 24.72
C GLY A 30 17.11 3.22 23.54
N GLY A 31 16.70 4.15 22.68
CA GLY A 31 17.49 4.56 21.54
C GLY A 31 16.67 5.16 20.40
N ILE A 32 17.36 5.43 19.29
CA ILE A 32 16.74 5.88 18.05
C ILE A 32 16.40 4.63 17.23
N VAL A 33 15.13 4.44 16.93
CA VAL A 33 14.65 3.32 16.10
C VAL A 33 14.05 3.88 14.81
N GLU A 34 14.45 3.31 13.69
CA GLU A 34 13.83 3.58 12.39
C GLU A 34 12.59 2.71 12.22
N ARG A 35 11.48 3.33 11.84
CA ARG A 35 10.21 2.64 11.57
C ARG A 35 9.53 3.27 10.37
N GLU A 36 8.76 2.47 9.65
CA GLU A 36 7.94 2.94 8.54
C GLU A 36 6.74 3.75 9.07
N ALA A 37 6.58 4.96 8.55
CA ALA A 37 5.45 5.82 8.85
C ALA A 37 4.34 5.66 7.80
N PRO A 38 3.08 5.88 8.19
CA PRO A 38 1.96 5.78 7.27
C PRO A 38 2.02 6.84 6.17
N VAL A 39 1.62 6.45 4.97
CA VAL A 39 1.44 7.32 3.79
C VAL A 39 -0.06 7.36 3.46
N HIS A 40 -0.57 8.54 3.11
CA HIS A 40 -1.97 8.69 2.75
C HIS A 40 -2.33 7.86 1.50
N ILE A 41 -3.50 7.21 1.50
CA ILE A 41 -3.90 6.27 0.45
C ILE A 41 -4.05 6.92 -0.93
N SER A 42 -4.29 8.24 -1.00
CA SER A 42 -4.33 8.98 -2.26
C SER A 42 -2.98 9.06 -2.98
N ASN A 43 -1.87 8.92 -2.23
CA ASN A 43 -0.52 9.09 -2.75
C ASN A 43 0.08 7.78 -3.28
N VAL A 44 -0.67 6.68 -3.22
CA VAL A 44 -0.26 5.38 -3.75
C VAL A 44 -1.08 5.00 -4.96
N MET A 45 -0.44 4.38 -5.95
CA MET A 45 -1.09 3.83 -7.14
C MET A 45 -0.80 2.35 -7.28
N VAL A 46 -1.72 1.63 -7.92
CA VAL A 46 -1.53 0.21 -8.24
C VAL A 46 -0.50 0.10 -9.35
N TYR A 47 0.53 -0.71 -9.09
CA TYR A 47 1.50 -1.08 -10.12
C TYR A 47 0.91 -2.20 -10.99
N CYS A 48 1.03 -2.07 -12.31
CA CYS A 48 0.59 -3.09 -13.25
C CYS A 48 1.80 -3.74 -13.92
N ASP A 49 1.98 -5.03 -13.68
CA ASP A 49 3.13 -5.81 -14.17
C ASP A 49 3.23 -5.80 -15.71
N LYS A 50 2.09 -5.84 -16.42
CA LYS A 50 2.07 -5.78 -17.89
C LYS A 50 2.49 -4.42 -18.45
N CYS A 51 2.12 -3.33 -17.77
CA CYS A 51 2.47 -1.98 -18.22
C CYS A 51 3.81 -1.49 -17.67
N ALA A 52 4.38 -2.20 -16.70
CA ALA A 52 5.52 -1.79 -15.87
C ALA A 52 5.39 -0.35 -15.31
N LYS A 53 4.16 0.11 -15.09
CA LYS A 53 3.84 1.51 -14.75
C LYS A 53 2.72 1.58 -13.70
N PRO A 54 2.67 2.65 -12.91
CA PRO A 54 1.51 2.92 -12.06
C PRO A 54 0.29 3.27 -12.91
N VAL A 55 -0.86 2.69 -12.56
CA VAL A 55 -2.09 2.80 -13.34
C VAL A 55 -3.31 3.02 -12.46
N ARG A 56 -4.34 3.67 -13.05
CA ARG A 56 -5.67 3.75 -12.47
C ARG A 56 -6.43 2.44 -12.72
N VAL A 57 -7.17 2.00 -11.72
CA VAL A 57 -8.04 0.81 -11.78
C VAL A 57 -9.47 1.17 -12.20
N GLY A 58 -10.05 0.33 -13.06
CA GLY A 58 -11.49 0.26 -13.34
C GLY A 58 -12.10 -0.99 -12.70
N ARG A 59 -13.41 -1.15 -12.80
CA ARG A 59 -14.15 -2.35 -12.35
C ARG A 59 -15.00 -2.87 -13.50
N LYS A 60 -14.96 -4.18 -13.76
CA LYS A 60 -15.82 -4.86 -14.75
C LYS A 60 -16.36 -6.15 -14.17
N PHE A 61 -17.46 -6.66 -14.73
CA PHE A 61 -17.95 -8.00 -14.43
C PHE A 61 -17.37 -8.97 -15.45
N LEU A 62 -16.94 -10.14 -14.99
CA LEU A 62 -16.61 -11.28 -15.85
C LEU A 62 -17.89 -12.04 -16.20
N GLU A 63 -17.80 -12.92 -17.19
CA GLU A 63 -18.91 -13.79 -17.61
C GLU A 63 -19.40 -14.68 -16.46
N ASP A 64 -18.51 -15.04 -15.53
CA ASP A 64 -18.81 -15.78 -14.29
C ASP A 64 -19.55 -14.95 -13.22
N GLY A 65 -19.95 -13.71 -13.52
CA GLY A 65 -20.61 -12.78 -12.59
C GLY A 65 -19.69 -12.14 -11.55
N ARG A 66 -18.40 -12.50 -11.50
CA ARG A 66 -17.42 -11.94 -10.55
C ARG A 66 -17.03 -10.51 -10.93
N LYS A 67 -17.04 -9.61 -9.94
CA LYS A 67 -16.58 -8.23 -10.09
C LYS A 67 -15.08 -8.16 -9.89
N VAL A 68 -14.36 -7.77 -10.94
CA VAL A 68 -12.89 -7.69 -10.91
C VAL A 68 -12.40 -6.28 -11.21
N ARG A 69 -11.26 -5.93 -10.61
CA ARG A 69 -10.49 -4.74 -10.95
C ARG A 69 -9.67 -4.99 -12.21
N TYR A 70 -9.68 -4.03 -13.13
CA TYR A 70 -8.87 -4.08 -14.34
C TYR A 70 -8.03 -2.82 -14.50
N CYS A 71 -6.88 -2.94 -15.16
CA CYS A 71 -6.03 -1.82 -15.52
C CYS A 71 -6.69 -0.98 -16.62
N LYS A 72 -6.90 0.32 -16.39
CA LYS A 72 -7.50 1.19 -17.42
C LYS A 72 -6.64 1.35 -18.68
N LYS A 73 -5.33 1.09 -18.62
CA LYS A 73 -4.42 1.21 -19.77
C LYS A 73 -4.41 -0.05 -20.65
N CYS A 74 -4.11 -1.21 -20.08
CA CYS A 74 -3.98 -2.46 -20.84
C CYS A 74 -5.22 -3.37 -20.78
N LYS A 75 -6.28 -2.97 -20.04
CA LYS A 75 -7.53 -3.74 -19.84
C LYS A 75 -7.37 -5.10 -19.15
N GLU A 76 -6.17 -5.40 -18.66
CA GLU A 76 -5.85 -6.63 -17.92
C GLU A 76 -6.51 -6.65 -16.54
N VAL A 77 -6.93 -7.83 -16.10
CA VAL A 77 -7.43 -8.06 -14.74
C VAL A 77 -6.28 -8.03 -13.73
N ILE A 78 -6.43 -7.27 -12.65
CA ILE A 78 -5.41 -7.08 -11.61
C ILE A 78 -5.67 -7.97 -10.38
N ASP A 79 -6.93 -8.37 -10.16
CA ASP A 79 -7.27 -9.26 -9.05
C ASP A 79 -6.77 -10.67 -9.34
N ARG A 80 -5.60 -11.00 -8.78
CA ARG A 80 -5.07 -12.34 -8.58
C ARG A 80 -5.23 -12.75 -7.13
#